data_AF-A0A6C0GMQ9-F1
#
_entry.id   AF-A0A6C0GMQ9-F1
#
_cell.length_a   1.000
_cell.length_b   1.000
_cell.length_c   1.000
_cell.angle_alpha   90.00
_cell.angle_beta   90.00
_cell.angle_gamma   90.00
#
_symmetry.space_group_name_H-M   'P 1'
#
loop_
_entity.id
_entity.type
_entity.pdbx_description
1 polymer ?
#
loop_
_entity_poly.entity_id
_entity_poly.type
_entity_poly.pdbx_seq_one_letter_code
_entity_poly.pdbx_strand_id
1 'polypeptide(L)'
;MQAIYSTGLLPSTFENLFNAGLAPKVLLEQLLPLIAEALQADRCFLYLRNPWKEKGRIEFCYCRNPAVPDVKEPERKNDTEELPLVDPLFAAALQTKPSIYIADVSTADPAMVNRNFEEKTFGHRALIHAPITENGQLWGILQPAIFGVAPRMDFRRSAVD
;
A
#
# COMPACT_ATOMS: atom_id res chain seq x y z
N MET A 1 6.34 10.11 -34.74
CA MET A 1 5.48 10.72 -33.71
C MET A 1 6.04 10.29 -32.37
N GLN A 2 6.89 11.10 -31.74
CA GLN A 2 7.48 10.81 -30.45
C GLN A 2 6.42 11.06 -29.38
N ALA A 3 6.07 10.02 -28.61
CA ALA A 3 5.34 10.22 -27.36
C ALA A 3 6.27 10.97 -26.42
N ILE A 4 5.90 12.20 -26.07
CA ILE A 4 6.49 12.95 -24.98
C ILE A 4 6.03 12.22 -23.71
N TYR A 5 6.84 11.30 -23.21
CA TYR A 5 6.71 10.86 -21.82
C TYR A 5 7.08 12.07 -20.98
N SER A 6 6.13 12.66 -20.28
CA SER A 6 6.45 13.51 -19.14
C SER A 6 7.24 12.63 -18.18
N THR A 7 8.53 12.88 -18.06
CA THR A 7 9.33 12.38 -16.94
C THR A 7 8.70 13.00 -15.70
N GLY A 8 7.76 12.28 -15.07
CA GLY A 8 7.21 12.66 -13.79
C GLY A 8 8.37 12.69 -12.80
N LEU A 9 8.94 13.87 -12.57
CA LEU A 9 9.93 14.08 -11.53
C LEU A 9 9.26 13.60 -10.24
N LEU A 10 9.88 12.63 -9.58
CA LEU A 10 9.59 12.36 -8.18
C LEU A 10 9.69 13.72 -7.47
N PRO A 11 8.71 14.12 -6.64
CA PRO A 11 8.82 15.37 -5.89
C PRO A 11 10.20 15.44 -5.25
N SER A 12 10.90 16.58 -5.36
CA SER A 12 12.32 16.70 -5.00
C SER A 12 12.65 16.18 -3.59
N THR A 13 11.66 16.23 -2.69
CA THR A 13 11.72 15.61 -1.35
C THR A 13 12.01 14.10 -1.39
N PHE A 14 11.42 13.33 -2.30
CA PHE A 14 11.69 11.90 -2.46
C PHE A 14 13.11 11.66 -2.98
N GLU A 15 13.53 12.39 -4.01
CA GLU A 15 14.88 12.26 -4.57
C GLU A 15 15.95 12.57 -3.52
N ASN A 16 15.77 13.65 -2.75
CA ASN A 16 16.65 14.00 -1.65
C ASN A 16 16.71 12.90 -0.60
N LEU A 17 15.57 12.30 -0.26
CA LEU A 17 15.49 11.22 0.72
C LEU A 17 16.24 9.97 0.25
N PHE A 18 16.07 9.56 -1.02
CA PHE A 18 16.79 8.41 -1.58
C PHE A 18 18.30 8.65 -1.69
N ASN A 19 18.71 9.90 -1.98
CA ASN A 19 20.12 10.27 -2.11
C ASN A 19 20.83 10.55 -0.77
N ALA A 20 20.10 10.56 0.35
CA ALA A 20 20.65 10.88 1.66
C ALA A 20 21.55 9.78 2.27
N GLY A 21 21.69 8.61 1.60
CA GLY A 21 22.55 7.52 2.08
C GLY A 21 22.08 6.90 3.40
N LEU A 22 20.78 6.98 3.69
CA LEU A 22 20.19 6.48 4.93
C LEU A 22 20.19 4.94 4.98
N ALA A 23 20.26 4.40 6.18
CA ALA A 23 20.00 2.98 6.40
C ALA A 23 18.58 2.61 5.90
N PRO A 24 18.35 1.43 5.28
CA PRO A 24 17.07 1.10 4.64
C PRO A 24 15.85 1.26 5.56
N LYS A 25 15.98 0.89 6.83
CA LYS A 25 14.91 1.06 7.82
C LYS A 25 14.52 2.52 7.99
N VAL A 26 15.51 3.40 8.18
CA VAL A 26 15.31 4.83 8.39
C VAL A 26 14.73 5.49 7.13
N LEU A 27 15.21 5.09 5.95
CA LEU A 27 14.66 5.52 4.67
C LEU A 27 13.15 5.20 4.58
N LEU A 28 12.75 3.96 4.85
CA LEU A 28 11.35 3.54 4.76
C LEU A 28 10.48 4.25 5.81
N GLU A 29 10.96 4.40 7.04
CA GLU A 29 10.26 5.15 8.10
C GLU A 29 9.98 6.60 7.70
N GLN A 30 10.91 7.25 7.00
CA GLN A 30 10.74 8.63 6.51
C GLN A 30 9.93 8.72 5.21
N LEU A 31 9.94 7.67 4.40
CA LEU A 31 9.25 7.64 3.11
C LEU A 31 7.73 7.56 3.27
N LEU A 32 7.24 6.73 4.18
CA LEU A 32 5.80 6.46 4.36
C LEU A 32 4.97 7.75 4.63
N PRO A 33 5.39 8.66 5.52
CA PRO A 33 4.72 9.94 5.72
C PRO A 33 4.63 10.79 4.45
N LEU A 34 5.70 10.85 3.65
CA LEU A 34 5.73 11.63 2.40
C LEU A 34 4.76 11.07 1.37
N ILE A 35 4.69 9.74 1.25
CA ILE A 35 3.71 9.07 0.40
C ILE A 35 2.28 9.37 0.87
N ALA A 36 2.04 9.26 2.18
CA ALA A 36 0.73 9.53 2.75
C ALA A 36 0.29 10.98 2.54
N GLU A 37 1.20 11.94 2.69
CA GLU A 37 0.95 13.35 2.45
C GLU A 37 0.63 13.63 0.97
N ALA A 38 1.49 13.14 0.05
CA ALA A 38 1.31 13.32 -1.38
C ALA A 38 -0.03 12.76 -1.89
N LEU A 39 -0.46 11.63 -1.33
CA LEU A 39 -1.72 10.97 -1.69
C LEU A 39 -2.90 11.38 -0.81
N GLN A 40 -2.68 12.31 0.13
CA GLN A 40 -3.66 12.71 1.13
C GLN A 40 -4.28 11.53 1.91
N ALA A 41 -3.54 10.44 2.07
CA ALA A 41 -3.95 9.27 2.83
C ALA A 41 -3.87 9.50 4.35
N ASP A 42 -4.77 8.87 5.08
CA ASP A 42 -4.79 8.90 6.54
C ASP A 42 -3.82 7.88 7.14
N ARG A 43 -3.59 6.78 6.43
CA ARG A 43 -2.63 5.73 6.78
C ARG A 43 -1.79 5.36 5.57
N CYS A 44 -0.53 5.04 5.79
CA CYS A 44 0.30 4.37 4.81
C CYS A 44 1.11 3.29 5.51
N PHE A 45 1.00 2.04 5.07
CA PHE A 45 1.79 0.95 5.63
C PHE A 45 2.64 0.26 4.58
N LEU A 46 3.69 -0.42 5.05
CA LEU A 46 4.51 -1.30 4.26
C LEU A 46 4.54 -2.70 4.90
N TYR A 47 3.91 -3.64 4.21
CA TYR A 47 4.07 -5.07 4.48
C TYR A 47 5.40 -5.53 3.88
N LEU A 48 6.21 -6.22 4.67
CA LEU A 48 7.45 -6.85 4.21
C LEU A 48 7.31 -8.36 4.22
N ARG A 49 7.70 -8.99 3.11
CA ARG A 49 7.65 -10.42 2.89
C ARG A 49 9.05 -10.98 2.65
N ASN A 50 9.31 -12.15 3.21
CA ASN A 50 10.37 -13.02 2.75
C ASN A 50 9.74 -14.13 1.90
N PRO A 51 9.84 -14.07 0.56
CA PRO A 51 9.16 -15.02 -0.30
C PRO A 51 9.64 -16.47 -0.12
N TRP A 52 10.91 -16.66 0.25
CA TRP A 52 11.48 -17.99 0.46
C TRP A 52 11.04 -18.65 1.76
N LYS A 53 10.54 -17.85 2.71
CA LYS A 53 10.02 -18.33 3.99
C LYS A 53 8.50 -18.29 4.06
N GLU A 54 7.84 -17.78 3.02
CA GLU A 54 6.38 -17.55 2.96
C GLU A 54 5.84 -16.83 4.19
N LYS A 55 6.64 -15.85 4.65
CA LYS A 55 6.36 -15.12 5.87
C LYS A 55 6.50 -13.64 5.64
N GLY A 56 5.56 -12.89 6.18
CA GLY A 56 5.66 -11.44 6.24
C GLY A 56 4.90 -10.84 7.40
N ARG A 57 4.94 -9.52 7.46
CA ARG A 57 4.23 -8.71 8.44
C ARG A 57 4.14 -7.26 7.98
N ILE A 58 3.19 -6.54 8.54
CA ILE A 58 3.20 -5.07 8.46
C ILE A 58 4.31 -4.54 9.36
N GLU A 59 5.46 -4.20 8.75
CA GLU A 59 6.67 -3.74 9.47
C GLU A 59 6.60 -2.25 9.78
N PHE A 60 6.14 -1.45 8.81
CA PHE A 60 6.08 0.00 8.94
C PHE A 60 4.65 0.47 8.76
N CYS A 61 4.23 1.42 9.59
CA CYS A 61 2.92 2.04 9.50
C CYS A 61 3.03 3.49 9.94
N TYR A 62 2.64 4.40 9.05
CA TYR A 62 2.40 5.80 9.34
C TYR A 62 0.89 6.02 9.49
N CYS A 63 0.51 6.72 10.55
CA CYS A 63 -0.85 7.18 10.80
C CYS A 63 -0.85 8.70 10.94
N ARG A 64 -1.75 9.38 10.23
CA ARG A 64 -1.87 10.85 10.26
C ARG A 64 -2.18 11.40 11.66
N ASN A 65 -2.96 10.65 12.44
CA ASN A 65 -3.35 11.02 13.80
C ASN A 65 -3.70 9.76 14.62
N PRO A 66 -3.84 9.88 15.96
CA PRO A 66 -4.10 8.75 16.84
C PRO A 66 -5.46 8.04 16.64
N ALA A 67 -6.42 8.62 15.91
CA ALA A 67 -7.69 7.97 15.61
C ALA A 67 -7.57 6.96 14.45
N VAL A 68 -6.49 7.01 13.68
CA VAL A 68 -6.21 6.06 12.60
C VAL A 68 -5.48 4.84 13.18
N PRO A 69 -5.97 3.61 12.97
CA PRO A 69 -5.39 2.44 13.61
C PRO A 69 -4.00 2.10 13.08
N ASP A 70 -3.02 2.04 13.99
CA ASP A 70 -1.71 1.44 13.73
C ASP A 70 -1.85 -0.08 13.67
N VAL A 71 -1.47 -0.66 12.53
CA VAL A 71 -1.60 -2.08 12.23
C VAL A 71 -0.26 -2.79 12.10
N LYS A 72 0.82 -2.22 12.65
CA LYS A 72 2.08 -2.96 12.74
C LYS A 72 1.88 -4.28 13.47
N GLU A 73 2.48 -5.31 12.91
CA GLU A 73 2.42 -6.64 13.47
C GLU A 73 3.75 -6.96 14.16
N PRO A 74 3.74 -7.42 15.43
CA PRO A 74 4.97 -7.69 16.16
C PRO A 74 5.73 -8.89 15.57
N GLU A 75 5.00 -9.88 15.06
CA GLU A 75 5.53 -11.15 14.59
C GLU A 75 5.26 -11.36 13.10
N ARG A 76 6.19 -12.06 12.44
CA ARG A 76 5.99 -12.51 11.06
C ARG A 76 5.10 -13.76 11.05
N LYS A 77 4.08 -13.75 10.21
CA LYS A 77 3.11 -14.83 10.07
C LYS A 77 3.23 -15.49 8.71
N ASN A 78 2.77 -16.74 8.61
CA ASN A 78 2.63 -17.39 7.31
C ASN A 78 1.60 -16.62 6.48
N ASP A 79 1.95 -16.33 5.23
CA ASP A 79 1.14 -15.50 4.36
C ASP A 79 0.43 -16.27 3.25
N THR A 80 0.63 -17.59 3.19
CA THR A 80 0.06 -18.51 2.19
C THR A 80 -1.12 -19.33 2.71
N GLU A 81 -1.54 -19.11 3.96
CA GLU A 81 -2.61 -19.87 4.61
C GLU A 81 -3.99 -19.18 4.48
N GLU A 82 -4.55 -18.65 5.58
CA GLU A 82 -5.92 -18.16 5.60
C GLU A 82 -6.10 -16.81 4.90
N LEU A 83 -5.10 -15.91 5.02
CA LEU A 83 -5.21 -14.53 4.55
C LEU A 83 -5.55 -14.42 3.04
N PRO A 84 -4.87 -15.14 2.12
CA PRO A 84 -5.22 -15.10 0.69
C PRO A 84 -6.59 -15.69 0.36
N LEU A 85 -7.17 -16.52 1.24
CA LEU A 85 -8.50 -17.11 1.02
C LEU A 85 -9.63 -16.11 1.34
N VAL A 86 -9.36 -15.16 2.23
CA VAL A 86 -10.36 -14.19 2.71
C VAL A 86 -10.13 -12.76 2.20
N ASP A 87 -8.92 -12.45 1.73
CA ASP A 87 -8.53 -11.15 1.19
C ASP A 87 -8.11 -11.25 -0.30
N PRO A 88 -9.00 -10.87 -1.24
CA PRO A 88 -8.70 -10.86 -2.66
C PRO A 88 -7.52 -9.95 -3.06
N LEU A 89 -7.27 -8.87 -2.32
CA LEU A 89 -6.16 -7.95 -2.59
C LEU A 89 -4.83 -8.62 -2.29
N PHE A 90 -4.74 -9.30 -1.15
CA PHE A 90 -3.55 -10.05 -0.77
C PHE A 90 -3.30 -11.22 -1.72
N ALA A 91 -4.35 -11.96 -2.11
CA ALA A 91 -4.26 -13.02 -3.11
C ALA A 91 -3.75 -12.51 -4.47
N ALA A 92 -4.24 -11.35 -4.91
CA ALA A 92 -3.76 -10.70 -6.13
C ALA A 92 -2.28 -10.32 -6.05
N ALA A 93 -1.82 -9.84 -4.90
CA ALA A 93 -0.41 -9.50 -4.69
C ALA A 93 0.51 -10.73 -4.68
N LEU A 94 0.10 -11.83 -4.07
CA LEU A 94 0.84 -13.10 -4.13
C LEU A 94 0.96 -13.63 -5.56
N GLN A 95 -0.05 -13.38 -6.40
CA GLN A 95 -0.03 -13.67 -7.83
C GLN A 95 0.72 -12.61 -8.66
N THR A 96 1.37 -11.64 -8.02
CA THR A 96 2.12 -10.55 -8.66
C THR A 96 1.30 -9.73 -9.65
N LYS A 97 -0.01 -9.59 -9.41
CA LYS A 97 -0.87 -8.73 -10.23
C LYS A 97 -0.47 -7.26 -10.07
N PRO A 98 -0.78 -6.41 -11.06
CA PRO A 98 -0.57 -4.96 -10.94
C PRO A 98 -1.28 -4.35 -9.73
N SER A 99 -0.85 -3.15 -9.34
CA SER A 99 -1.49 -2.37 -8.27
C SER A 99 -3.00 -2.22 -8.48
N ILE A 100 -3.76 -2.38 -7.40
CA ILE A 100 -5.21 -2.23 -7.39
C ILE A 100 -5.56 -0.92 -6.70
N TYR A 101 -6.48 -0.17 -7.32
CA TYR A 101 -6.94 1.13 -6.84
C TYR A 101 -8.41 1.00 -6.48
N ILE A 102 -8.74 1.19 -5.20
CA ILE A 102 -10.11 1.15 -4.70
C ILE A 102 -10.50 2.56 -4.29
N ALA A 103 -11.30 3.22 -5.13
CA ALA A 103 -11.79 4.57 -4.85
C ALA A 103 -12.85 4.59 -3.74
N ASP A 104 -13.63 3.52 -3.60
CA ASP A 104 -14.63 3.38 -2.54
C ASP A 104 -14.94 1.90 -2.26
N VAL A 105 -14.54 1.41 -1.08
CA VAL A 105 -14.76 0.03 -0.63
C VAL A 105 -16.25 -0.32 -0.60
N SER A 106 -17.14 0.64 -0.29
CA SER A 106 -18.57 0.38 -0.16
C SER A 106 -19.26 0.05 -1.49
N THR A 107 -18.69 0.50 -2.61
CA THR A 107 -19.25 0.29 -3.96
C THR A 107 -18.38 -0.59 -4.86
N ALA A 108 -17.16 -0.91 -4.43
CA ALA A 108 -16.25 -1.75 -5.19
C ALA A 108 -16.78 -3.16 -5.44
N ASP A 109 -16.32 -3.75 -6.56
CA ASP A 109 -16.61 -5.13 -6.93
C ASP A 109 -16.14 -6.08 -5.82
N PRO A 110 -17.01 -6.95 -5.27
CA PRO A 110 -16.64 -7.95 -4.27
C PRO A 110 -15.51 -8.88 -4.71
N ALA A 111 -15.29 -9.07 -6.02
CA ALA A 111 -14.17 -9.83 -6.55
C ALA A 111 -12.81 -9.13 -6.36
N MET A 112 -12.80 -7.80 -6.19
CA MET A 112 -11.60 -7.01 -5.93
C MET A 112 -11.35 -6.77 -4.46
N VAL A 113 -12.40 -6.64 -3.65
CA VAL A 113 -12.28 -6.35 -2.21
C VAL A 113 -13.38 -7.04 -1.41
N ASN A 114 -12.98 -7.72 -0.34
CA ASN A 114 -13.92 -8.31 0.60
C ASN A 114 -14.39 -7.25 1.61
N ARG A 115 -15.54 -6.61 1.35
CA ARG A 115 -16.07 -5.52 2.19
C ARG A 115 -16.23 -5.90 3.65
N ASN A 116 -16.71 -7.11 3.93
CA ASN A 116 -16.90 -7.58 5.31
C ASN A 116 -15.57 -7.72 6.06
N PHE A 117 -14.51 -8.16 5.36
CA PHE A 117 -13.17 -8.25 5.92
C PHE A 117 -12.57 -6.85 6.12
N GLU A 118 -12.71 -5.96 5.14
CA GLU A 118 -12.28 -4.57 5.26
C GLU A 118 -12.93 -3.87 6.45
N GLU A 119 -14.27 -3.92 6.58
CA GLU A 119 -15.01 -3.28 7.68
C GLU A 119 -14.59 -3.81 9.05
N LYS A 120 -14.33 -5.12 9.19
CA LYS A 120 -13.97 -5.74 10.47
C LYS A 120 -12.51 -5.55 10.85
N THR A 121 -11.61 -5.56 9.88
CA THR A 121 -10.17 -5.66 10.13
C THR A 121 -9.49 -4.30 10.01
N PHE A 122 -9.89 -3.47 9.05
CA PHE A 122 -9.13 -2.27 8.69
C PHE A 122 -9.93 -0.98 8.67
N GLY A 123 -11.21 -0.98 8.29
CA GLY A 123 -12.07 0.20 8.23
C GLY A 123 -11.75 1.16 7.09
N HIS A 124 -11.10 0.71 6.01
CA HIS A 124 -10.77 1.56 4.88
C HIS A 124 -12.01 2.05 4.12
N ARG A 125 -12.00 3.32 3.71
CA ARG A 125 -12.94 3.85 2.73
C ARG A 125 -12.41 3.74 1.31
N ALA A 126 -11.14 4.03 1.11
CA ALA A 126 -10.44 3.97 -0.17
C ALA A 126 -8.98 3.59 0.07
N LEU A 127 -8.36 2.89 -0.88
CA LEU A 127 -6.97 2.44 -0.75
C LEU A 127 -6.31 2.21 -2.11
N ILE A 128 -4.98 2.26 -2.11
CA ILE A 128 -4.15 1.67 -3.16
C ILE A 128 -3.48 0.45 -2.56
N HIS A 129 -3.61 -0.71 -3.21
CA HIS A 129 -2.86 -1.91 -2.85
C HIS A 129 -1.77 -2.11 -3.89
N ALA A 130 -0.52 -1.74 -3.56
CA ALA A 130 0.60 -1.71 -4.50
C ALA A 130 1.65 -2.80 -4.16
N PRO A 131 1.65 -3.94 -4.90
CA PRO A 131 2.65 -4.99 -4.74
C PRO A 131 4.05 -4.52 -5.17
N ILE A 132 5.04 -4.81 -4.33
CA ILE A 132 6.45 -4.68 -4.65
C ILE A 132 6.96 -6.08 -5.00
N THR A 133 7.35 -6.26 -6.26
CA THR A 133 7.73 -7.56 -6.79
C THR A 133 9.12 -7.51 -7.41
N GLU A 134 9.84 -8.63 -7.31
CA GLU A 134 11.12 -8.83 -7.96
C GLU A 134 11.20 -10.30 -8.38
N ASN A 135 11.62 -10.57 -9.61
CA ASN A 135 11.73 -11.92 -10.18
C ASN A 135 10.43 -12.75 -10.06
N GLY A 136 9.27 -12.11 -10.23
CA GLY A 136 7.97 -12.78 -10.12
C GLY A 136 7.58 -13.19 -8.70
N GLN A 137 8.25 -12.65 -7.67
CA GLN A 137 7.93 -12.91 -6.27
C GLN A 137 7.48 -11.63 -5.56
N LEU A 138 6.50 -11.76 -4.66
CA LEU A 138 6.08 -10.68 -3.78
C LEU A 138 7.09 -10.47 -2.65
N TRP A 139 7.61 -9.26 -2.53
CA TRP A 139 8.55 -8.81 -1.49
C TRP A 139 7.92 -7.85 -0.49
N GLY A 140 6.87 -7.15 -0.90
CA GLY A 140 6.13 -6.29 0.01
C GLY A 140 4.87 -5.73 -0.62
N ILE A 141 4.08 -5.05 0.18
CA ILE A 141 2.89 -4.32 -0.26
C ILE A 141 2.95 -2.94 0.38
N LEU A 142 2.94 -1.91 -0.45
CA LEU A 142 2.72 -0.53 -0.01
C LEU A 142 1.22 -0.24 -0.09
N GLN A 143 0.64 0.25 1.01
CA GLN A 143 -0.78 0.56 1.07
C GLN A 143 -1.07 1.88 1.76
N PRO A 144 -1.22 2.97 0.97
CA PRO A 144 -1.89 4.19 1.43
C PRO A 144 -3.41 3.97 1.43
N ALA A 145 -4.09 4.47 2.46
CA ALA A 145 -5.53 4.36 2.62
C ALA A 145 -6.16 5.58 3.31
N ILE A 146 -7.42 5.83 2.97
CA ILE A 146 -8.27 6.90 3.49
C ILE A 146 -9.39 6.28 4.33
N PHE A 147 -9.74 6.93 5.44
CA PHE A 147 -10.74 6.50 6.40
C PHE A 147 -11.92 7.47 6.46
N GLY A 148 -13.09 6.99 6.87
CA GLY A 148 -14.27 7.85 7.07
C GLY A 148 -15.00 8.20 5.77
N VAL A 149 -15.38 9.48 5.63
CA VAL A 149 -16.25 9.94 4.52
C VAL A 149 -15.48 9.87 3.20
N ALA A 150 -16.17 9.46 2.13
CA ALA A 150 -15.63 9.22 0.78
C ALA A 150 -14.56 10.24 0.34
N PRO A 151 -13.51 9.80 -0.38
CA PRO A 151 -12.32 10.63 -0.60
C PRO A 151 -12.64 11.89 -1.42
N ARG A 152 -11.93 12.98 -1.09
CA ARG A 152 -11.99 14.27 -1.81
C ARG A 152 -11.24 14.24 -3.15
N MET A 153 -10.41 13.21 -3.37
CA MET A 153 -9.74 12.93 -4.64
C MET A 153 -10.08 11.53 -5.12
N ASP A 154 -10.39 11.41 -6.40
CA ASP A 154 -10.50 10.14 -7.09
C ASP A 154 -9.07 9.58 -7.25
N PHE A 155 -8.80 8.37 -6.76
CA PHE A 155 -7.56 7.63 -7.04
C PHE A 155 -7.56 7.19 -8.53
N ARG A 156 -7.68 8.15 -9.47
CA ARG A 156 -7.58 7.90 -10.90
C ARG A 156 -6.11 7.82 -11.30
N ARG A 157 -5.86 6.88 -12.21
CA ARG A 157 -4.59 6.62 -12.91
C ARG A 157 -3.81 7.87 -13.34
N SER A 158 -4.50 8.97 -13.65
CA SER A 158 -3.89 10.22 -14.16
C SER A 158 -2.95 10.95 -13.20
N ALA A 159 -2.82 10.52 -11.94
CA ALA A 159 -1.84 11.07 -11.00
C ALA A 159 -0.49 10.33 -10.99
N VAL A 160 -0.38 9.21 -11.71
CA VAL A 160 0.79 8.30 -11.70
C VAL A 160 1.37 8.05 -13.11
N ASP A 161 0.83 8.71 -14.13
CA ASP A 161 1.33 8.66 -15.52
C ASP A 161 2.03 9.96 -15.94
#